data_AF-A0A1R4G3E8-F1
#
_entry.id   AF-A0A1R4G3E8-F1
#
_cell.length_a   1.000
_cell.length_b   1.000
_cell.length_c   1.000
_cell.angle_alpha   90.00
_cell.angle_beta   90.00
_cell.angle_gamma   90.00
#
_symmetry.space_group_name_H-M   'P 1'
#
loop_
_entity.id
_entity.type
_entity.pdbx_description
1 polymer ?
#
loop_
_entity_poly.entity_id
_entity_poly.type
_entity_poly.pdbx_seq_one_letter_code
_entity_poly.pdbx_strand_id
1 'polypeptide(L)'
;MNARTIRISSRELVEILAGKRTLADNGAKHVEKARALGRSQPNHAQAAFDRNLREGRLPDIIQVIKAGENEEDDWIEFRFGEPDPAISTFR
;
A
#
# COMPACT_ATOMS: atom_id res chain seq x y z
N MET A 1 -10.71 -8.55 -3.78
CA MET A 1 -9.51 -7.88 -4.33
C MET A 1 -8.59 -8.95 -4.88
N ASN A 2 -8.12 -8.78 -6.11
CA ASN A 2 -7.08 -9.67 -6.64
C ASN A 2 -5.83 -9.43 -5.79
N ALA A 3 -5.24 -10.47 -5.20
CA ALA A 3 -4.13 -10.30 -4.24
C ALA A 3 -2.89 -9.60 -4.82
N ARG A 4 -2.81 -9.54 -6.15
CA ARG A 4 -1.76 -8.90 -6.94
C ARG A 4 -2.10 -7.49 -7.40
N THR A 5 -3.24 -6.93 -6.99
CA THR A 5 -3.64 -5.57 -7.35
C THR A 5 -4.00 -4.80 -6.10
N ILE A 6 -3.28 -3.71 -5.85
CA ILE A 6 -3.48 -2.84 -4.70
C ILE A 6 -3.80 -1.44 -5.21
N ARG A 7 -4.83 -0.81 -4.65
CA ARG A 7 -5.18 0.58 -4.90
C ARG A 7 -5.07 1.38 -3.62
N ILE A 8 -4.48 2.56 -3.72
CA ILE A 8 -4.38 3.52 -2.63
C ILE A 8 -4.68 4.92 -3.19
N SER A 9 -5.28 5.80 -2.40
CA SER A 9 -5.45 7.20 -2.82
C SER A 9 -4.08 7.83 -3.07
N SER A 10 -3.99 8.65 -4.12
CA SER A 10 -2.79 9.43 -4.44
C SER A 10 -2.36 10.34 -3.29
N ARG A 11 -3.32 10.97 -2.61
CA ARG A 11 -3.08 11.77 -1.39
C ARG A 11 -2.47 10.92 -0.30
N GLU A 12 -3.05 9.75 -0.05
CA GLU A 12 -2.55 8.83 0.97
C GLU A 12 -1.11 8.37 0.67
N LEU A 13 -0.81 8.01 -0.59
CA LEU A 13 0.56 7.64 -0.98
C LEU A 13 1.55 8.77 -0.72
N VAL A 14 1.21 10.00 -1.11
CA VAL A 14 2.09 11.17 -0.90
C VAL A 14 2.28 11.46 0.59
N GLU A 15 1.23 11.35 1.41
CA GLU A 15 1.33 11.50 2.86
C GLU A 15 2.26 10.44 3.49
N ILE A 16 2.18 9.19 3.00
CA ILE A 16 3.07 8.09 3.45
C ILE A 16 4.52 8.38 3.07
N LEU A 17 4.78 8.73 1.81
CA LEU A 17 6.13 9.03 1.32
C LEU A 17 6.74 10.28 2.00
N ALA A 18 5.91 11.26 2.37
CA ALA A 18 6.32 12.43 3.13
C ALA A 18 6.54 12.14 4.63
N GLY A 19 6.33 10.91 5.10
CA GLY A 19 6.46 10.53 6.50
C GLY A 19 5.37 11.11 7.41
N LYS A 20 4.27 11.62 6.84
CA LYS A 20 3.14 12.22 7.58
C LYS A 20 2.09 11.18 8.00
N ARG A 21 2.12 9.99 7.41
CA ARG A 21 1.19 8.88 7.62
C ARG A 21 1.93 7.55 7.55
N THR A 22 1.47 6.54 8.28
CA THR A 22 1.97 5.16 8.16
C THR A 22 0.85 4.22 7.76
N LEU A 23 1.18 3.16 7.00
CA LEU A 23 0.23 2.08 6.76
C LEU A 23 0.01 1.23 8.04
N ALA A 24 1.04 1.06 8.88
CA ALA A 24 1.07 0.22 10.07
C ALA A 24 0.03 0.56 11.15
N ASP A 25 -0.46 1.79 11.16
CA ASP A 25 -1.40 2.29 12.15
C ASP A 25 -2.75 2.65 11.50
N ASN A 26 -3.19 1.81 10.55
CA ASN A 26 -4.41 2.00 9.75
C ASN A 26 -4.49 3.38 9.05
N GLY A 27 -3.35 3.92 8.63
CA GLY A 27 -3.32 5.24 8.01
C GLY A 27 -3.40 6.41 8.99
N ALA A 28 -3.10 6.20 10.27
CA ALA A 28 -3.09 7.28 11.25
C ALA A 28 -2.06 8.37 10.89
N LYS A 29 -2.50 9.63 10.93
CA LYS A 29 -1.63 10.82 10.81
C LYS A 29 -0.79 11.08 12.07
N HIS A 30 -1.16 10.47 13.20
CA HIS A 30 -0.47 10.60 14.49
C HIS A 30 -0.14 9.22 15.06
N VAL A 31 0.99 8.68 14.62
CA VAL A 31 1.48 7.33 14.96
C VAL A 31 1.53 7.07 16.45
N GLU A 32 2.08 8.00 17.24
CA GLU A 32 2.22 7.83 18.70
C GLU A 32 0.87 7.68 19.42
N LYS A 33 -0.12 8.48 19.03
CA LYS A 33 -1.48 8.39 19.59
C LYS A 33 -2.20 7.13 19.15
N ALA A 34 -2.02 6.70 17.91
CA ALA A 34 -2.63 5.48 17.39
C ALA A 34 -2.09 4.23 18.10
N ARG A 35 -0.77 4.18 18.34
CA ARG A 35 -0.13 3.10 19.10
C ARG A 35 -0.58 3.03 20.55
N ALA A 36 -0.77 4.18 21.20
CA ALA A 36 -1.27 4.26 22.58
C ALA A 36 -2.71 3.73 22.75
N LEU A 37 -3.51 3.72 21.69
CA LEU A 37 -4.91 3.24 21.72
C LEU A 37 -5.04 1.71 21.59
N GLY A 38 -3.93 0.97 21.45
CA GLY A 38 -3.90 -0.49 21.53
C GLY A 38 -4.69 -1.23 20.45
N ARG A 39 -5.21 -0.53 19.44
CA ARG A 39 -6.00 -1.10 18.34
C ARG A 39 -5.34 -0.73 17.02
N SER A 40 -4.43 -1.56 16.55
CA SER A 40 -4.12 -1.59 15.13
C SER A 40 -4.72 -2.87 14.55
N GLN A 41 -5.91 -2.76 13.96
CA GLN A 41 -6.32 -3.78 13.00
C GLN A 41 -5.34 -3.71 11.82
N PRO A 42 -4.90 -4.85 11.26
CA PRO A 42 -3.93 -4.85 10.18
C PRO A 42 -4.50 -4.09 8.98
N ASN A 43 -3.77 -3.05 8.52
CA ASN A 43 -4.12 -2.33 7.31
C ASN A 43 -4.06 -3.30 6.13
N HIS A 44 -5.19 -3.49 5.45
CA HIS A 44 -5.32 -4.42 4.32
C HIS A 44 -4.31 -4.13 3.19
N ALA A 45 -4.02 -2.85 2.93
CA ALA A 45 -3.03 -2.47 1.93
C ALA A 45 -1.62 -2.90 2.37
N GLN A 46 -1.26 -2.65 3.63
CA GLN A 46 0.04 -3.08 4.16
C GLN A 46 0.21 -4.60 4.07
N ALA A 47 -0.80 -5.35 4.51
CA ALA A 47 -0.77 -6.81 4.47
C ALA A 47 -0.63 -7.34 3.03
N ALA A 48 -1.28 -6.69 2.07
CA ALA A 48 -1.16 -7.05 0.66
C ALA A 48 0.23 -6.72 0.08
N PHE A 49 0.81 -5.55 0.41
CA PHE A 49 2.17 -5.18 0.00
C PHE A 49 3.21 -6.14 0.59
N ASP A 50 3.15 -6.38 1.90
CA ASP A 50 4.04 -7.30 2.62
C ASP A 50 3.94 -8.73 2.07
N ARG A 51 2.72 -9.20 1.77
CA ARG A 51 2.54 -10.50 1.13
C ARG A 51 3.23 -10.60 -0.23
N ASN A 52 3.06 -9.62 -1.11
CA ASN A 52 3.69 -9.66 -2.43
C ASN A 52 5.22 -9.62 -2.34
N LEU A 53 5.76 -8.80 -1.43
CA LEU A 53 7.20 -8.76 -1.15
C LEU A 53 7.74 -10.10 -0.65
N ARG A 54 7.06 -10.75 0.31
CA ARG A 54 7.45 -12.08 0.81
C ARG A 54 7.38 -13.17 -0.25
N GLU A 55 6.47 -13.02 -1.20
CA GLU A 55 6.36 -13.91 -2.36
C GLU A 55 7.36 -13.55 -3.48
N GLY A 56 8.28 -12.62 -3.23
CA GLY A 56 9.32 -12.21 -4.16
C GLY A 56 8.82 -11.36 -5.33
N ARG A 57 7.64 -10.75 -5.24
CA ARG A 57 7.03 -10.00 -6.35
C ARG A 57 7.23 -8.50 -6.18
N LEU A 58 7.65 -7.84 -7.26
CA LEU A 58 7.63 -6.38 -7.39
C LEU A 58 6.45 -5.94 -8.27
N PRO A 59 6.03 -4.66 -8.17
CA PRO A 59 5.10 -4.09 -9.13
C PRO A 59 5.68 -4.11 -10.54
N ASP A 60 4.94 -4.64 -11.51
CA ASP A 60 5.28 -4.54 -12.93
C ASP A 60 4.61 -3.33 -13.58
N ILE A 61 3.47 -2.89 -13.03
CA ILE A 61 2.70 -1.74 -13.50
C ILE A 61 2.28 -0.89 -12.32
N ILE A 62 2.56 0.41 -12.42
CA ILE A 62 2.08 1.44 -11.51
C ILE A 62 1.40 2.51 -12.37
N GLN A 63 0.13 2.77 -12.10
CA GLN A 63 -0.65 3.73 -12.90
C GLN A 63 -1.55 4.61 -12.04
N VAL A 64 -1.78 5.84 -12.51
CA VAL A 64 -2.74 6.77 -11.92
C VAL A 64 -4.10 6.54 -12.59
N ILE A 65 -5.11 6.18 -11.82
CA ILE A 65 -6.50 6.12 -12.24
C ILE A 65 -7.16 7.42 -11.83
N LYS A 66 -7.60 8.19 -12.82
CA LYS A 66 -8.27 9.46 -12.57
C LYS A 66 -9.61 9.25 -11.87
N ALA A 67 -9.83 10.00 -10.81
CA ALA A 67 -11.12 10.07 -10.15
C ALA A 67 -12.17 10.65 -11.11
N GLY A 68 -13.41 10.15 -10.99
CA GLY A 68 -14.55 10.77 -11.66
C GLY A 68 -14.93 12.12 -11.03
N GLU A 69 -15.90 12.81 -11.62
CA GLU A 69 -16.32 14.17 -11.19
C GLU A 69 -16.76 14.26 -9.71
N ASN A 70 -17.11 13.13 -9.08
CA ASN A 70 -17.60 13.06 -7.70
C ASN A 70 -16.63 12.36 -6.72
N GLU A 71 -15.42 12.04 -7.15
CA GLU A 71 -14.40 11.41 -6.29
C GLU A 71 -13.34 12.45 -5.88
N GLU A 72 -12.90 12.39 -4.62
CA GLU A 72 -12.01 13.41 -4.05
C GLU A 72 -10.54 13.29 -4.47
N ASP A 73 -10.07 12.08 -4.75
CA ASP A 73 -8.66 11.79 -5.02
C ASP A 73 -8.50 10.81 -6.18
N ASP A 74 -7.48 11.04 -7.02
CA ASP A 74 -7.00 10.03 -7.96
C ASP A 74 -6.50 8.79 -7.21
N TRP A 75 -6.61 7.63 -7.82
CA TRP A 75 -6.10 6.37 -7.28
C TRP A 75 -4.75 6.02 -7.90
N ILE A 76 -3.85 5.47 -7.10
CA ILE A 76 -2.63 4.81 -7.58
C ILE A 76 -2.89 3.31 -7.54
N GLU A 77 -2.84 2.66 -8.69
CA GLU A 77 -2.95 1.22 -8.82
C GLU A 77 -1.58 0.60 -9.02
N PHE A 78 -1.26 -0.38 -8.17
CA PHE A 78 -0.09 -1.24 -8.27
C PHE A 78 -0.56 -2.62 -8.74
N ARG A 79 0.02 -3.13 -9.81
CA ARG A 79 -0.10 -4.53 -10.22
C ARG A 79 1.23 -5.23 -10.04
N PHE A 80 1.20 -6.40 -9.41
CA PHE A 80 2.38 -7.20 -9.11
C PHE A 80 2.52 -8.32 -10.13
N GLY A 81 3.75 -8.44 -10.64
CA GLY A 81 4.12 -9.45 -11.62
C GLY A 81 4.41 -10.81 -11.01
N GLU A 82 5.12 -11.63 -11.77
CA GLU A 82 5.69 -12.88 -11.27
C GLU A 82 6.88 -12.62 -10.32
N PRO A 83 7.31 -13.63 -9.54
CA PRO A 83 8.45 -13.47 -8.64
C PRO A 83 9.70 -13.00 -9.38
N ASP A 84 10.30 -11.91 -8.89
CA ASP A 84 11.50 -11.29 -9.41
C ASP A 84 12.73 -11.94 -8.75
N PRO A 85 13.68 -12.49 -9.54
CA PRO A 85 14.90 -13.10 -9.00
C PRO A 85 15.72 -12.20 -8.07
N ALA A 86 15.63 -10.88 -8.19
CA ALA A 86 16.39 -9.93 -7.38
C ALA A 86 15.90 -9.85 -5.92
N ILE A 87 14.64 -10.19 -5.66
CA ILE A 87 14.04 -10.14 -4.31
C ILE A 87 13.42 -11.46 -3.87
N SER A 88 13.38 -12.46 -4.76
CA SER A 88 12.93 -13.81 -4.44
C SER A 88 14.00 -14.55 -3.64
N THR A 89 13.59 -15.38 -2.70
CA THR A 89 14.50 -16.31 -2.01
C THR A 89 15.22 -17.17 -3.04
N PHE A 90 16.55 -17.28 -2.94
CA PHE A 90 17.34 -18.23 -3.71
C PHE A 90 16.75 -19.64 -3.51
N ARG A 91 16.45 -20.31 -4.62
CA ARG A 91 16.04 -21.72 -4.61
C ARG A 91 17.26 -22.62 -4.61
#